data_AF-A0A3A4ZZX4-F1
#
_entry.id   AF-A0A3A4ZZX4-F1
#
_cell.length_a   1.000
_cell.length_b   1.000
_cell.length_c   1.000
_cell.angle_alpha   90.00
_cell.angle_beta   90.00
_cell.angle_gamma   90.00
#
_symmetry.space_group_name_H-M   'P 1'
#
loop_
_entity.id
_entity.type
_entity.pdbx_description
1 polymer ?
#
loop_
_entity_poly.entity_id
_entity_poly.type
_entity_poly.pdbx_seq_one_letter_code
_entity_poly.pdbx_strand_id
1 'polypeptide(L)'
;MRYLRFLMLASGLFLLGFSTEGYCATVAARSTSQADVQAAINSAASGDTVTVPAGNSTWSSRVDIPDGKKITLQGNGYDSTLISGAGVGINSGARVTGIGFTFSGTTLIEAKGKGWRVDNCSFTNTSSGNAVAVYPNGLNTTVSPAGLIDNCIFNYCKVLTHSMGNFNTASAQWAADLGLGTDDAVYVEDCTFNYDGRGNCVDTNRGGKYVFRYNTVTQSRAEVHSLQSGTERGSRKWEIYENKWIATSALWAPLFVRGGTGVAFNNTFTGPWNSEGIVLDNVRDSTSAGAAGSCDGGSSWDGNTAGQSGWPCRDQIGRSTDQWLWTSGNPYPPQASDPAYMWNNKLNGSDIRVTLRGSHIRDGRDIFINAGPKPGYKPYTYPHPLQNGGGTVPVPVPSAPSSLRIQ
;
A
#
# COMPACT_ATOMS: atom_id res chain seq x y z
N MET A 1 -53.12 -43.67 -47.15
CA MET A 1 -52.56 -42.30 -47.11
C MET A 1 -52.75 -41.77 -45.69
N ARG A 2 -51.67 -41.66 -44.90
CA ARG A 2 -51.05 -40.38 -44.45
C ARG A 2 -51.90 -39.66 -43.38
N TYR A 3 -51.48 -39.35 -42.15
CA TYR A 3 -50.21 -39.45 -41.41
C TYR A 3 -50.50 -39.44 -39.89
N LEU A 4 -49.68 -40.21 -39.17
CA LEU A 4 -49.46 -40.18 -37.72
C LEU A 4 -48.81 -38.84 -37.33
N ARG A 5 -49.26 -38.17 -36.26
CA ARG A 5 -48.53 -37.08 -35.59
C ARG A 5 -48.30 -37.44 -34.13
N PHE A 6 -47.06 -37.81 -33.81
CA PHE A 6 -46.54 -37.93 -32.46
C PHE A 6 -46.42 -36.53 -31.84
N LEU A 7 -47.03 -36.31 -30.67
CA LEU A 7 -46.65 -35.23 -29.76
C LEU A 7 -45.62 -35.82 -28.79
N MET A 8 -44.34 -35.44 -28.93
CA MET A 8 -43.35 -35.65 -27.88
C MET A 8 -43.57 -34.59 -26.79
N LEU A 9 -44.03 -35.01 -25.62
CA LEU A 9 -43.94 -34.22 -24.39
C LEU A 9 -42.49 -34.31 -23.90
N ALA A 10 -41.71 -33.26 -24.17
CA ALA A 10 -40.39 -33.08 -23.57
C ALA A 10 -40.57 -32.68 -22.10
N SER A 11 -40.37 -33.63 -21.19
CA SER A 11 -40.24 -33.36 -19.75
C SER A 11 -38.89 -32.68 -19.48
N GLY A 12 -38.90 -31.35 -19.43
CA GLY A 12 -37.75 -30.56 -18.97
C GLY A 12 -37.56 -30.75 -17.46
N LEU A 13 -36.57 -31.54 -17.08
CA LEU A 13 -36.11 -31.64 -15.70
C LEU A 13 -35.42 -30.32 -15.31
N PHE A 14 -36.17 -29.42 -14.68
CA PHE A 14 -35.65 -28.19 -14.13
C PHE A 14 -34.83 -28.55 -12.87
N LEU A 15 -33.53 -28.81 -13.04
CA LEU A 15 -32.59 -28.84 -11.93
C LEU A 15 -32.52 -27.42 -11.36
N LEU A 16 -33.32 -27.16 -10.33
CA LEU A 16 -33.07 -26.08 -9.38
C LEU A 16 -31.72 -26.37 -8.74
N GLY A 17 -30.67 -25.79 -9.30
CA GLY A 17 -29.39 -25.69 -8.65
C GLY A 17 -29.59 -24.86 -7.40
N PHE A 18 -29.83 -25.52 -6.27
CA PHE A 18 -29.67 -24.91 -4.97
C PHE A 18 -28.22 -24.46 -4.89
N SER A 19 -27.97 -23.18 -5.13
CA SER A 19 -26.74 -22.55 -4.68
C SER A 19 -26.71 -22.79 -3.18
N THR A 20 -25.74 -23.57 -2.72
CA THR A 20 -25.41 -23.60 -1.30
C THR A 20 -25.09 -22.16 -0.93
N GLU A 21 -26.00 -21.49 -0.22
CA GLU A 21 -25.62 -20.29 0.49
C GLU A 21 -24.44 -20.69 1.37
N GLY A 22 -23.25 -20.16 1.05
CA GLY A 22 -22.06 -20.42 1.83
C GLY A 22 -22.28 -19.82 3.19
N TYR A 23 -22.75 -20.63 4.15
CA TYR A 23 -22.83 -20.22 5.54
C TYR A 23 -21.42 -19.90 6.02
N CYS A 24 -21.12 -18.61 6.19
CA CYS A 24 -19.97 -18.16 6.95
C CYS A 24 -20.22 -18.57 8.40
N ALA A 25 -19.50 -19.57 8.89
CA ALA A 25 -19.63 -20.00 10.28
C ALA A 25 -18.88 -19.04 11.21
N THR A 26 -19.35 -18.95 12.45
CA THR A 26 -18.60 -18.30 13.53
C THR A 26 -17.89 -19.36 14.35
N VAL A 27 -16.56 -19.24 14.45
CA VAL A 27 -15.71 -20.12 15.25
C VAL A 27 -15.16 -19.32 16.43
N ALA A 28 -15.71 -19.53 17.62
CA ALA A 28 -15.26 -18.83 18.81
C ALA A 28 -13.94 -19.40 19.34
N ALA A 29 -12.93 -18.55 19.50
CA ALA A 29 -11.76 -18.88 20.31
C ALA A 29 -12.18 -18.99 21.78
N ARG A 30 -11.65 -19.98 22.51
CA ARG A 30 -12.01 -20.21 23.91
C ARG A 30 -11.56 -19.08 24.84
N SER A 31 -10.48 -18.40 24.49
CA SER A 31 -9.93 -17.24 25.20
C SER A 31 -9.13 -16.36 24.24
N THR A 32 -8.57 -15.27 24.75
CA THR A 32 -7.61 -14.42 24.04
C THR A 32 -6.20 -15.03 23.92
N SER A 33 -5.96 -16.22 24.52
CA SER A 33 -4.65 -16.86 24.48
C SER A 33 -4.23 -17.19 23.03
N GLN A 34 -2.93 -17.10 22.75
CA GLN A 34 -2.39 -17.37 21.42
C GLN A 34 -2.80 -18.76 20.91
N ALA A 35 -2.73 -19.77 21.79
CA ALA A 35 -3.03 -21.15 21.45
C ALA A 35 -4.52 -21.36 21.13
N ASP A 36 -5.43 -20.75 21.89
CA ASP A 36 -6.86 -20.85 21.64
C ASP A 36 -7.27 -20.15 20.34
N VAL A 37 -6.69 -18.96 20.08
CA VAL A 37 -6.92 -18.23 18.82
C VAL A 37 -6.39 -19.02 17.64
N GLN A 38 -5.17 -19.54 17.71
CA GLN A 38 -4.61 -20.36 16.64
C GLN A 38 -5.41 -21.65 16.42
N ALA A 39 -5.90 -22.30 17.48
CA ALA A 39 -6.74 -23.48 17.37
C ALA A 39 -8.06 -23.17 16.64
N ALA A 40 -8.70 -22.04 16.95
CA ALA A 40 -9.91 -21.58 16.26
C ALA A 40 -9.64 -21.28 14.77
N ILE A 41 -8.54 -20.57 14.47
CA ILE A 41 -8.08 -20.34 13.10
C ILE A 41 -7.86 -21.66 12.35
N ASN A 42 -7.25 -22.65 13.00
CA ASN A 42 -6.98 -23.96 12.40
C ASN A 42 -8.28 -24.73 12.10
N SER A 43 -9.32 -24.59 12.90
CA SER A 43 -10.63 -25.23 12.66
C SER A 43 -11.52 -24.50 11.65
N ALA A 44 -11.33 -23.20 11.44
CA ALA A 44 -12.16 -22.40 10.54
C ALA A 44 -11.96 -22.75 9.05
N ALA A 45 -13.02 -22.69 8.26
CA ALA A 45 -12.98 -22.78 6.79
C ALA A 45 -12.89 -21.38 6.16
N SER A 46 -12.47 -21.29 4.89
CA SER A 46 -12.52 -20.03 4.15
C SER A 46 -13.95 -19.48 4.12
N GLY A 47 -14.09 -18.19 4.35
CA GLY A 47 -15.36 -17.51 4.53
C GLY A 47 -15.71 -17.28 5.99
N ASP A 48 -15.25 -18.12 6.93
CA ASP A 48 -15.64 -18.05 8.34
C ASP A 48 -15.13 -16.80 9.07
N THR A 49 -15.77 -16.51 10.20
CA THR A 49 -15.31 -15.54 11.19
C THR A 49 -14.83 -16.25 12.44
N VAL A 50 -13.56 -16.04 12.81
CA VAL A 50 -13.01 -16.43 14.10
C VAL A 50 -13.20 -15.27 15.08
N THR A 51 -14.07 -15.45 16.08
CA THR A 51 -14.30 -14.44 17.12
C THR A 51 -13.41 -14.68 18.33
N VAL A 52 -12.65 -13.67 18.71
CA VAL A 52 -11.83 -13.65 19.92
C VAL A 52 -12.61 -12.91 21.02
N PRO A 53 -12.81 -13.52 22.21
CA PRO A 53 -13.59 -12.88 23.26
C PRO A 53 -12.89 -11.63 23.81
N ALA A 54 -13.62 -10.84 24.59
CA ALA A 54 -13.01 -9.79 25.41
C ALA A 54 -12.03 -10.44 26.41
N GLY A 55 -10.91 -9.76 26.67
CA GLY A 55 -9.85 -10.28 27.51
C GLY A 55 -8.49 -9.70 27.18
N ASN A 56 -7.50 -10.14 27.95
CA ASN A 56 -6.12 -9.69 27.83
C ASN A 56 -5.22 -10.90 27.69
N SER A 57 -4.28 -10.87 26.74
CA SER A 57 -3.27 -11.92 26.62
C SER A 57 -1.98 -11.39 26.05
N THR A 58 -0.86 -11.96 26.52
CA THR A 58 0.45 -11.75 25.92
C THR A 58 0.77 -12.95 25.04
N TRP A 59 1.01 -12.70 23.76
CA TRP A 59 1.42 -13.71 22.81
C TRP A 59 2.94 -13.76 22.73
N SER A 60 3.52 -14.92 23.05
CA SER A 60 4.96 -15.19 22.88
C SER A 60 5.34 -15.58 21.45
N SER A 61 4.35 -15.91 20.62
CA SER A 61 4.51 -16.30 19.22
C SER A 61 3.37 -15.74 18.37
N ARG A 62 3.63 -15.55 17.08
CA ARG A 62 2.64 -15.06 16.11
C ARG A 62 1.44 -16.01 16.01
N VAL A 63 0.25 -15.50 15.72
CA VAL A 63 -0.86 -16.29 15.16
C VAL A 63 -0.91 -16.11 13.65
N ASP A 64 -1.22 -17.18 12.93
CA ASP A 64 -1.15 -17.23 11.49
C ASP A 64 -2.47 -17.64 10.86
N ILE A 65 -2.94 -16.82 9.92
CA ILE A 65 -3.99 -17.20 8.99
C ILE A 65 -3.29 -17.85 7.78
N PRO A 66 -3.44 -19.18 7.57
CA PRO A 66 -2.81 -19.88 6.46
C PRO A 66 -3.21 -19.27 5.11
N ASP A 67 -2.32 -19.30 4.12
CA ASP A 67 -2.53 -18.69 2.79
C ASP A 67 -3.80 -19.20 2.07
N GLY A 68 -4.18 -20.46 2.31
CA GLY A 68 -5.40 -21.05 1.78
C GLY A 68 -6.70 -20.62 2.48
N LYS A 69 -6.64 -19.83 3.56
CA LYS A 69 -7.79 -19.42 4.37
C LYS A 69 -8.11 -17.93 4.21
N LYS A 70 -9.32 -17.65 3.74
CA LYS A 70 -9.88 -16.30 3.62
C LYS A 70 -10.90 -16.07 4.74
N ILE A 71 -10.40 -15.85 5.95
CA ILE A 71 -11.24 -15.71 7.15
C ILE A 71 -11.17 -14.29 7.72
N THR A 72 -12.14 -13.95 8.55
CA THR A 72 -12.09 -12.78 9.43
C THR A 72 -11.63 -13.19 10.82
N LEU A 73 -10.55 -12.63 11.33
CA LEU A 73 -10.17 -12.69 12.74
C LEU A 73 -10.70 -11.43 13.43
N GLN A 74 -11.70 -11.59 14.30
CA GLN A 74 -12.45 -10.49 14.90
C GLN A 74 -12.34 -10.51 16.42
N GLY A 75 -11.78 -9.46 17.00
CA GLY A 75 -11.88 -9.19 18.44
C GLY A 75 -13.23 -8.59 18.82
N ASN A 76 -13.48 -8.48 20.12
CA ASN A 76 -14.71 -7.93 20.68
C ASN A 76 -14.75 -6.39 20.69
N GLY A 77 -13.76 -5.73 20.06
CA GLY A 77 -13.53 -4.29 20.11
C GLY A 77 -12.07 -4.00 20.47
N TYR A 78 -11.46 -2.97 19.89
CA TYR A 78 -10.04 -2.68 20.11
C TYR A 78 -9.72 -2.28 21.56
N ASP A 79 -10.73 -1.93 22.35
CA ASP A 79 -10.64 -1.62 23.77
C ASP A 79 -10.98 -2.83 24.68
N SER A 80 -11.48 -3.92 24.10
CA SER A 80 -12.04 -5.07 24.82
C SER A 80 -11.23 -6.36 24.60
N THR A 81 -10.69 -6.57 23.40
CA THR A 81 -9.74 -7.65 23.10
C THR A 81 -8.34 -7.06 22.98
N LEU A 82 -7.53 -7.23 24.02
CA LEU A 82 -6.23 -6.58 24.17
C LEU A 82 -5.09 -7.61 24.11
N ILE A 83 -4.26 -7.50 23.09
CA ILE A 83 -3.16 -8.43 22.80
C ILE A 83 -1.83 -7.70 22.92
N SER A 84 -0.88 -8.28 23.64
CA SER A 84 0.49 -7.76 23.70
C SER A 84 1.54 -8.77 23.24
N GLY A 85 2.71 -8.27 22.80
CA GLY A 85 3.81 -9.11 22.35
C GLY A 85 3.79 -9.37 20.84
N ALA A 86 3.66 -10.65 20.44
CA ALA A 86 3.66 -11.05 19.04
C ALA A 86 2.34 -10.71 18.33
N GLY A 87 2.39 -10.59 16.99
CA GLY A 87 1.24 -10.16 16.20
C GLY A 87 0.61 -11.26 15.33
N VAL A 88 0.21 -10.88 14.12
CA VAL A 88 -0.60 -11.72 13.20
C VAL A 88 0.03 -11.78 11.82
N GLY A 89 0.11 -12.97 11.23
CA GLY A 89 0.42 -13.14 9.80
C GLY A 89 -0.87 -13.31 9.00
N ILE A 90 -1.05 -12.49 7.96
CA ILE A 90 -2.22 -12.54 7.08
C ILE A 90 -1.83 -12.61 5.61
N ASN A 91 -2.68 -13.28 4.83
CA ASN A 91 -2.51 -13.50 3.40
C ASN A 91 -3.74 -13.03 2.63
N SER A 92 -3.78 -13.33 1.32
CA SER A 92 -4.81 -12.83 0.41
C SER A 92 -6.23 -13.10 0.91
N GLY A 93 -7.06 -12.06 0.98
CA GLY A 93 -8.47 -12.18 1.36
C GLY A 93 -8.75 -12.35 2.86
N ALA A 94 -7.72 -12.36 3.72
CA ALA A 94 -7.92 -12.40 5.17
C ALA A 94 -8.25 -11.01 5.74
N ARG A 95 -8.98 -10.97 6.85
CA ARG A 95 -9.33 -9.74 7.56
C ARG A 95 -8.95 -9.82 9.03
N VAL A 96 -8.39 -8.76 9.60
CA VAL A 96 -8.16 -8.60 11.05
C VAL A 96 -8.91 -7.37 11.52
N THR A 97 -9.78 -7.52 12.52
CA THR A 97 -10.62 -6.41 12.99
C THR A 97 -10.89 -6.42 14.48
N GLY A 98 -11.08 -5.23 15.07
CA GLY A 98 -11.58 -5.08 16.43
C GLY A 98 -10.63 -5.56 17.53
N ILE A 99 -9.32 -5.44 17.34
CA ILE A 99 -8.30 -5.86 18.31
C ILE A 99 -7.39 -4.69 18.67
N GLY A 100 -7.10 -4.53 19.96
CA GLY A 100 -6.10 -3.61 20.47
C GLY A 100 -4.77 -4.31 20.67
N PHE A 101 -3.72 -3.81 20.03
CA PHE A 101 -2.38 -4.37 20.11
C PHE A 101 -1.41 -3.44 20.83
N THR A 102 -0.62 -4.00 21.74
CA THR A 102 0.50 -3.31 22.40
C THR A 102 1.80 -4.07 22.15
N PHE A 103 2.82 -3.41 21.62
CA PHE A 103 4.04 -4.11 21.20
C PHE A 103 5.28 -3.26 21.35
N SER A 104 6.42 -3.95 21.45
CA SER A 104 7.76 -3.36 21.41
C SER A 104 8.57 -4.15 20.40
N GLY A 105 8.95 -3.56 19.28
CA GLY A 105 9.69 -4.28 18.24
C GLY A 105 9.38 -3.81 16.83
N THR A 106 9.83 -4.57 15.84
CA THR A 106 9.88 -4.10 14.45
C THR A 106 8.60 -4.33 13.66
N THR A 107 7.94 -5.50 13.74
CA THR A 107 6.74 -5.80 12.92
C THR A 107 5.69 -6.55 13.73
N LEU A 108 4.44 -6.06 13.70
CA LEU A 108 3.30 -6.71 14.35
C LEU A 108 2.41 -7.48 13.35
N ILE A 109 1.82 -6.80 12.37
CA ILE A 109 1.00 -7.44 11.32
C ILE A 109 1.84 -7.59 10.05
N GLU A 110 2.07 -8.82 9.61
CA GLU A 110 2.68 -9.08 8.30
C GLU A 110 1.58 -9.43 7.30
N ALA A 111 1.41 -8.62 6.25
CA ALA A 111 0.36 -8.80 5.27
C ALA A 111 0.93 -9.12 3.88
N LYS A 112 0.48 -10.24 3.29
CA LYS A 112 0.94 -10.70 1.97
C LYS A 112 -0.20 -10.91 1.01
N GLY A 113 0.12 -10.84 -0.28
CA GLY A 113 -0.85 -11.05 -1.34
C GLY A 113 -1.87 -9.92 -1.45
N LYS A 114 -3.07 -10.23 -1.95
CA LYS A 114 -4.06 -9.21 -2.34
C LYS A 114 -5.40 -9.36 -1.65
N GLY A 115 -6.14 -8.26 -1.52
CA GLY A 115 -7.52 -8.27 -1.03
C GLY A 115 -7.67 -8.54 0.47
N TRP A 116 -6.58 -8.47 1.24
CA TRP A 116 -6.64 -8.51 2.71
C TRP A 116 -7.08 -7.16 3.28
N ARG A 117 -7.57 -7.17 4.52
CA ARG A 117 -8.01 -5.96 5.24
C ARG A 117 -7.58 -5.96 6.70
N VAL A 118 -7.12 -4.82 7.21
CA VAL A 118 -6.87 -4.58 8.63
C VAL A 118 -7.67 -3.35 9.04
N ASP A 119 -8.66 -3.53 9.91
CA ASP A 119 -9.59 -2.45 10.22
C ASP A 119 -10.03 -2.39 11.68
N ASN A 120 -10.51 -1.24 12.16
CA ASN A 120 -11.04 -1.09 13.52
C ASN A 120 -10.09 -1.60 14.63
N CYS A 121 -8.78 -1.54 14.40
CA CYS A 121 -7.74 -1.95 15.33
C CYS A 121 -7.04 -0.74 15.94
N SER A 122 -6.49 -0.89 17.14
CA SER A 122 -5.56 0.09 17.71
C SER A 122 -4.18 -0.52 17.87
N PHE A 123 -3.13 0.22 17.53
CA PHE A 123 -1.74 -0.23 17.62
C PHE A 123 -0.95 0.74 18.49
N THR A 124 -0.35 0.24 19.57
CA THR A 124 0.44 1.05 20.49
C THR A 124 1.84 0.49 20.61
N ASN A 125 2.82 1.25 20.11
CA ASN A 125 4.23 0.96 20.31
C ASN A 125 4.70 1.53 21.66
N THR A 126 5.35 0.70 22.46
CA THR A 126 5.91 1.08 23.76
C THR A 126 7.43 1.30 23.74
N SER A 127 8.07 1.09 22.58
CA SER A 127 9.50 1.34 22.39
C SER A 127 9.79 2.79 21.96
N SER A 128 11.05 3.21 22.09
CA SER A 128 11.49 4.54 21.64
C SER A 128 11.72 4.65 20.13
N GLY A 129 11.76 3.53 19.42
CA GLY A 129 11.97 3.47 17.97
C GLY A 129 10.68 3.57 17.17
N ASN A 130 10.79 3.84 15.86
CA ASN A 130 9.63 3.90 14.96
C ASN A 130 9.23 2.49 14.50
N ALA A 131 8.42 1.80 15.31
CA ALA A 131 7.97 0.44 15.08
C ALA A 131 6.97 0.31 13.91
N VAL A 132 6.97 -0.83 13.22
CA VAL A 132 6.01 -1.12 12.14
C VAL A 132 4.82 -1.91 12.70
N ALA A 133 3.66 -1.28 12.73
CA ALA A 133 2.41 -1.95 13.12
C ALA A 133 1.88 -2.85 12.01
N VAL A 134 1.88 -2.36 10.76
CA VAL A 134 1.45 -3.15 9.60
C VAL A 134 2.53 -3.09 8.53
N TYR A 135 3.01 -4.27 8.11
CA TYR A 135 4.06 -4.46 7.12
C TYR A 135 3.58 -5.25 5.92
N PRO A 136 2.85 -4.61 4.98
CA PRO A 136 2.53 -5.24 3.71
C PRO A 136 3.81 -5.46 2.90
N ASN A 137 4.09 -6.71 2.55
CA ASN A 137 5.28 -7.05 1.79
C ASN A 137 5.14 -8.32 0.93
N GLY A 138 5.81 -8.33 -0.22
CA GLY A 138 5.95 -9.50 -1.09
C GLY A 138 7.25 -10.27 -0.87
N LEU A 139 7.77 -10.32 0.37
CA LEU A 139 8.96 -11.11 0.69
C LEU A 139 8.62 -12.61 0.59
N ASN A 140 9.43 -13.32 -0.19
CA ASN A 140 9.28 -14.75 -0.49
C ASN A 140 7.92 -15.09 -1.16
N THR A 141 7.34 -14.12 -1.89
CA THR A 141 6.16 -14.33 -2.73
C THR A 141 6.42 -13.81 -4.15
N THR A 142 5.51 -14.10 -5.07
CA THR A 142 5.49 -13.56 -6.44
C THR A 142 4.51 -12.42 -6.61
N VAL A 143 3.80 -12.03 -5.54
CA VAL A 143 2.68 -11.09 -5.59
C VAL A 143 3.00 -9.87 -4.73
N SER A 144 3.00 -8.70 -5.37
CA SER A 144 3.06 -7.41 -4.70
C SER A 144 1.81 -7.21 -3.84
N PRO A 145 1.96 -6.76 -2.58
CA PRO A 145 0.84 -6.60 -1.67
C PRO A 145 -0.11 -5.50 -2.14
N ALA A 146 -1.41 -5.79 -2.12
CA ALA A 146 -2.47 -4.80 -2.33
C ALA A 146 -3.65 -5.11 -1.41
N GLY A 147 -4.00 -4.17 -0.55
CA GLY A 147 -5.00 -4.41 0.49
C GLY A 147 -5.36 -3.11 1.19
N LEU A 148 -6.22 -3.22 2.20
CA LEU A 148 -6.80 -2.07 2.87
C LEU A 148 -6.43 -2.05 4.35
N ILE A 149 -6.01 -0.88 4.82
CA ILE A 149 -5.85 -0.55 6.23
C ILE A 149 -6.80 0.62 6.48
N ASP A 150 -7.86 0.41 7.26
CA ASP A 150 -8.88 1.45 7.47
C ASP A 150 -9.40 1.55 8.90
N ASN A 151 -9.90 2.72 9.30
CA ASN A 151 -10.52 2.92 10.62
C ASN A 151 -9.63 2.45 11.79
N CYS A 152 -8.31 2.59 11.66
CA CYS A 152 -7.34 2.17 12.67
C CYS A 152 -6.74 3.36 13.42
N ILE A 153 -6.27 3.10 14.65
CA ILE A 153 -5.53 4.07 15.47
C ILE A 153 -4.09 3.58 15.63
N PHE A 154 -3.12 4.42 15.26
CA PHE A 154 -1.69 4.13 15.37
C PHE A 154 -1.06 5.09 16.36
N ASN A 155 -0.48 4.57 17.45
CA ASN A 155 0.24 5.34 18.45
C ASN A 155 1.73 5.00 18.37
N TYR A 156 2.53 5.98 17.96
CA TYR A 156 3.99 5.90 17.84
C TYR A 156 4.50 4.76 16.94
N CYS A 157 3.73 4.40 15.92
CA CYS A 157 4.04 3.31 15.00
C CYS A 157 3.50 3.57 13.59
N LYS A 158 4.07 2.86 12.62
CA LYS A 158 3.86 3.14 11.20
C LYS A 158 3.28 1.99 10.41
N VAL A 159 2.80 2.32 9.21
CA VAL A 159 2.63 1.40 8.10
C VAL A 159 3.89 1.46 7.22
N LEU A 160 4.53 0.32 6.95
CA LEU A 160 5.66 0.23 6.02
C LEU A 160 5.28 -0.68 4.86
N THR A 161 5.25 -0.13 3.65
CA THR A 161 4.84 -0.87 2.46
C THR A 161 6.05 -1.19 1.60
N HIS A 162 6.50 -2.44 1.61
CA HIS A 162 7.48 -2.89 0.62
C HIS A 162 6.74 -3.64 -0.48
N SER A 163 7.10 -3.45 -1.75
CA SER A 163 6.48 -4.30 -2.76
C SER A 163 7.09 -5.70 -2.73
N MET A 164 8.36 -5.86 -3.12
CA MET A 164 8.95 -7.19 -3.30
C MET A 164 10.24 -7.41 -2.51
N GLY A 165 10.52 -8.68 -2.19
CA GLY A 165 11.65 -9.06 -1.34
C GLY A 165 13.02 -9.12 -2.01
N ASN A 166 13.09 -9.09 -3.34
CA ASN A 166 14.36 -9.14 -4.08
C ASN A 166 14.35 -8.23 -5.32
N PHE A 167 15.53 -7.99 -5.88
CA PHE A 167 15.75 -7.12 -7.03
C PHE A 167 14.88 -7.49 -8.24
N ASN A 168 14.92 -8.75 -8.71
CA ASN A 168 14.23 -9.18 -9.92
C ASN A 168 12.72 -8.98 -9.83
N THR A 169 12.12 -9.36 -8.71
CA THR A 169 10.69 -9.18 -8.48
C THR A 169 10.31 -7.71 -8.29
N ALA A 170 11.15 -6.90 -7.64
CA ALA A 170 10.92 -5.45 -7.55
C ALA A 170 11.03 -4.77 -8.93
N SER A 171 11.96 -5.22 -9.77
CA SER A 171 12.09 -4.80 -11.16
C SER A 171 10.90 -5.19 -12.02
N ALA A 172 10.26 -6.34 -11.75
CA ALA A 172 9.00 -6.70 -12.40
C ALA A 172 7.86 -5.71 -12.08
N GLN A 173 7.86 -5.08 -10.91
CA GLN A 173 6.89 -4.02 -10.59
C GLN A 173 7.18 -2.71 -11.34
N TRP A 174 8.45 -2.44 -11.63
CA TRP A 174 8.86 -1.30 -12.44
C TRP A 174 8.64 -1.50 -13.93
N ALA A 175 8.67 -2.74 -14.42
CA ALA A 175 8.29 -3.06 -15.80
C ALA A 175 6.77 -3.15 -16.03
N ALA A 176 5.98 -3.26 -14.95
CA ALA A 176 4.52 -3.23 -15.01
C ALA A 176 3.98 -1.79 -15.15
N ASP A 177 2.76 -1.69 -15.68
CA ASP A 177 2.00 -0.44 -15.75
C ASP A 177 1.92 0.24 -14.39
N LEU A 178 2.06 1.57 -14.37
CA LEU A 178 2.07 2.36 -13.14
C LEU A 178 0.77 2.23 -12.33
N GLY A 179 -0.37 2.28 -13.03
CA GLY A 179 -1.70 2.09 -12.43
C GLY A 179 -2.05 3.10 -11.33
N LEU A 180 -1.85 4.41 -11.53
CA LEU A 180 -2.40 5.40 -10.59
C LEU A 180 -3.94 5.33 -10.61
N GLY A 181 -4.56 5.43 -9.43
CA GLY A 181 -6.02 5.39 -9.29
C GLY A 181 -6.62 3.99 -9.49
N THR A 182 -5.85 2.93 -9.22
CA THR A 182 -6.31 1.52 -9.29
C THR A 182 -6.22 0.83 -7.93
N ASP A 183 -6.77 -0.38 -7.82
CA ASP A 183 -6.69 -1.23 -6.62
C ASP A 183 -5.31 -1.87 -6.40
N ASP A 184 -4.36 -1.69 -7.31
CA ASP A 184 -3.01 -2.27 -7.22
C ASP A 184 -2.09 -1.42 -6.32
N ALA A 185 -2.48 -1.25 -5.07
CA ALA A 185 -1.72 -0.55 -4.04
C ALA A 185 -2.15 -1.00 -2.64
N VAL A 186 -1.33 -0.68 -1.64
CA VAL A 186 -1.79 -0.68 -0.24
C VAL A 186 -2.54 0.63 0.01
N TYR A 187 -3.82 0.53 0.36
CA TYR A 187 -4.63 1.67 0.78
C TYR A 187 -4.58 1.83 2.29
N VAL A 188 -4.34 3.05 2.74
CA VAL A 188 -4.44 3.48 4.12
C VAL A 188 -5.44 4.63 4.17
N GLU A 189 -6.62 4.40 4.74
CA GLU A 189 -7.69 5.40 4.78
C GLU A 189 -8.42 5.47 6.10
N ASP A 190 -9.02 6.62 6.41
CA ASP A 190 -9.82 6.82 7.63
C ASP A 190 -9.08 6.46 8.94
N CYS A 191 -7.74 6.50 8.93
CA CYS A 191 -6.91 6.16 10.08
C CYS A 191 -6.46 7.41 10.84
N THR A 192 -6.20 7.23 12.14
CA THR A 192 -5.61 8.24 13.01
C THR A 192 -4.19 7.83 13.41
N PHE A 193 -3.22 8.71 13.20
CA PHE A 193 -1.83 8.51 13.59
C PHE A 193 -1.42 9.54 14.65
N ASN A 194 -1.01 9.07 15.82
CA ASN A 194 -0.63 9.88 16.96
C ASN A 194 0.86 9.69 17.26
N TYR A 195 1.62 10.76 17.11
CA TYR A 195 3.05 10.80 17.38
C TYR A 195 3.41 11.99 18.26
N ASP A 196 4.68 12.02 18.69
CA ASP A 196 5.31 13.11 19.43
C ASP A 196 6.41 13.83 18.61
N GLY A 197 6.43 13.63 17.29
CA GLY A 197 7.43 14.20 16.37
C GLY A 197 8.45 13.18 15.87
N ARG A 198 8.41 11.93 16.38
CA ARG A 198 9.38 10.88 16.04
C ARG A 198 9.01 10.13 14.76
N GLY A 199 9.83 10.25 13.73
CA GLY A 199 9.75 9.38 12.56
C GLY A 199 8.51 9.60 11.68
N ASN A 200 8.30 8.68 10.74
CA ASN A 200 7.26 8.71 9.73
C ASN A 200 6.13 7.73 10.05
N CYS A 201 4.88 8.09 9.72
CA CYS A 201 3.68 7.28 9.98
C CYS A 201 3.34 6.32 8.83
N VAL A 202 3.83 6.63 7.62
CA VAL A 202 3.73 5.77 6.44
C VAL A 202 5.03 5.82 5.64
N ASP A 203 5.38 4.71 5.03
CA ASP A 203 6.67 4.50 4.38
C ASP A 203 6.57 3.53 3.21
N THR A 204 7.48 3.64 2.24
CA THR A 204 7.61 2.68 1.15
C THR A 204 8.99 2.62 0.51
N ASN A 205 9.32 1.45 -0.04
CA ASN A 205 10.54 1.16 -0.81
C ASN A 205 10.35 -0.13 -1.63
N ARG A 206 11.37 -0.58 -2.39
CA ARG A 206 11.42 -1.89 -3.07
C ARG A 206 10.31 -2.11 -4.09
N GLY A 207 10.05 -1.10 -4.93
CA GLY A 207 8.93 -1.09 -5.86
C GLY A 207 7.57 -0.89 -5.20
N GLY A 208 7.56 -0.47 -3.93
CA GLY A 208 6.35 -0.28 -3.12
C GLY A 208 5.36 0.73 -3.69
N LYS A 209 4.09 0.51 -3.36
CA LYS A 209 2.92 1.20 -3.93
C LYS A 209 1.92 1.46 -2.81
N TYR A 210 1.65 2.72 -2.48
CA TYR A 210 0.60 3.03 -1.51
C TYR A 210 -0.29 4.21 -1.91
N VAL A 211 -1.49 4.19 -1.35
CA VAL A 211 -2.43 5.31 -1.33
C VAL A 211 -2.70 5.66 0.13
N PHE A 212 -2.43 6.91 0.51
CA PHE A 212 -2.65 7.43 1.86
C PHE A 212 -3.66 8.55 1.77
N ARG A 213 -4.91 8.30 2.20
CA ARG A 213 -6.03 9.23 1.98
C ARG A 213 -6.99 9.34 3.15
N TYR A 214 -7.61 10.51 3.35
CA TYR A 214 -8.61 10.72 4.41
C TYR A 214 -8.12 10.40 5.84
N ASN A 215 -6.80 10.41 6.07
CA ASN A 215 -6.22 10.15 7.38
C ASN A 215 -6.03 11.44 8.19
N THR A 216 -6.03 11.31 9.51
CA THR A 216 -5.58 12.37 10.42
C THR A 216 -4.24 11.99 11.05
N VAL A 217 -3.23 12.83 10.86
CA VAL A 217 -1.87 12.59 11.36
C VAL A 217 -1.45 13.74 12.27
N THR A 218 -1.06 13.41 13.49
CA THR A 218 -0.50 14.36 14.44
C THR A 218 0.98 14.10 14.63
N GLN A 219 1.81 15.13 14.45
CA GLN A 219 3.24 15.15 14.75
C GLN A 219 4.05 14.04 14.08
N SER A 220 3.77 13.76 12.81
CA SER A 220 4.55 12.82 12.00
C SER A 220 4.51 13.23 10.53
N ARG A 221 5.18 12.46 9.68
CA ARG A 221 5.30 12.70 8.23
C ARG A 221 5.02 11.44 7.43
N ALA A 222 4.69 11.58 6.16
CA ALA A 222 4.80 10.49 5.18
C ALA A 222 6.21 10.45 4.59
N GLU A 223 6.69 9.25 4.28
CA GLU A 223 7.97 9.04 3.60
C GLU A 223 7.81 8.12 2.39
N VAL A 224 8.61 8.38 1.35
CA VAL A 224 8.71 7.54 0.14
C VAL A 224 10.18 7.43 -0.22
N HIS A 225 10.78 6.25 -0.11
CA HIS A 225 12.21 6.12 -0.39
C HIS A 225 12.54 6.05 -1.89
N SER A 226 13.66 6.66 -2.25
CA SER A 226 14.33 6.47 -3.54
C SER A 226 15.02 5.11 -3.59
N LEU A 227 15.76 4.82 -4.66
CA LEU A 227 16.69 3.69 -4.68
C LEU A 227 17.81 3.90 -3.66
N GLN A 228 17.93 3.02 -2.65
CA GLN A 228 18.90 3.19 -1.55
C GLN A 228 20.05 2.18 -1.58
N SER A 229 19.96 1.14 -2.42
CA SER A 229 21.03 0.18 -2.59
C SER A 229 21.07 -0.37 -4.03
N GLY A 230 22.17 -1.03 -4.39
CA GLY A 230 22.32 -1.70 -5.68
C GLY A 230 21.59 -3.05 -5.79
N THR A 231 20.88 -3.49 -4.75
CA THR A 231 20.17 -4.80 -4.71
C THR A 231 18.67 -4.66 -4.57
N GLU A 232 18.15 -3.43 -4.62
CA GLU A 232 16.72 -3.15 -4.57
C GLU A 232 16.31 -2.10 -5.61
N ARG A 233 15.02 -1.79 -5.64
CA ARG A 233 14.44 -0.72 -6.44
C ARG A 233 13.86 0.36 -5.54
N GLY A 234 13.80 1.59 -6.02
CA GLY A 234 13.08 2.66 -5.33
C GLY A 234 11.57 2.39 -5.26
N SER A 235 10.88 3.22 -4.52
CA SER A 235 9.40 3.24 -4.48
C SER A 235 8.81 3.40 -5.88
N ARG A 236 7.74 2.68 -6.19
CA ARG A 236 7.13 2.69 -7.54
C ARG A 236 6.11 3.80 -7.69
N LYS A 237 5.15 3.88 -6.76
CA LYS A 237 4.07 4.88 -6.81
C LYS A 237 3.54 5.28 -5.44
N TRP A 238 2.98 6.48 -5.37
CA TRP A 238 2.34 7.03 -4.18
C TRP A 238 1.16 7.92 -4.59
N GLU A 239 0.07 7.85 -3.84
CA GLU A 239 -1.05 8.78 -3.95
C GLU A 239 -1.40 9.29 -2.54
N ILE A 240 -1.18 10.58 -2.28
CA ILE A 240 -1.31 11.15 -0.93
C ILE A 240 -2.31 12.30 -0.98
N TYR A 241 -3.56 12.08 -0.59
CA TYR A 241 -4.58 13.10 -0.77
C TYR A 241 -5.66 13.16 0.29
N GLU A 242 -6.29 14.33 0.44
CA GLU A 242 -7.40 14.54 1.38
C GLU A 242 -7.04 14.18 2.84
N ASN A 243 -5.76 14.28 3.22
CA ASN A 243 -5.33 14.03 4.59
C ASN A 243 -5.25 15.33 5.40
N LYS A 244 -5.43 15.20 6.72
CA LYS A 244 -5.21 16.26 7.69
C LYS A 244 -3.92 16.00 8.47
N TRP A 245 -2.97 16.92 8.39
CA TRP A 245 -1.69 16.87 9.08
C TRP A 245 -1.61 17.98 10.12
N ILE A 246 -1.24 17.64 11.35
CA ILE A 246 -1.25 18.53 12.51
C ILE A 246 0.13 18.49 13.15
N ALA A 247 0.89 19.58 13.03
CA ALA A 247 2.07 19.81 13.85
C ALA A 247 1.63 20.54 15.14
N THR A 248 1.99 20.00 16.30
CA THR A 248 1.73 20.65 17.60
C THR A 248 2.98 21.30 18.18
N SER A 249 4.15 21.02 17.61
CA SER A 249 5.41 21.72 17.83
C SER A 249 6.18 21.79 16.52
N ALA A 250 7.30 22.52 16.49
CA ALA A 250 8.09 22.68 15.27
C ALA A 250 8.50 21.32 14.68
N LEU A 251 8.07 21.05 13.45
CA LEU A 251 8.32 19.76 12.79
C LEU A 251 8.83 19.97 11.37
N TRP A 252 9.78 19.12 10.99
CA TRP A 252 10.34 19.08 9.64
C TRP A 252 9.36 18.37 8.71
N ALA A 253 9.09 18.98 7.55
CA ALA A 253 8.43 18.44 6.36
C ALA A 253 7.34 17.37 6.56
N PRO A 254 6.05 17.68 6.29
CA PRO A 254 4.98 16.70 6.47
C PRO A 254 5.01 15.57 5.44
N LEU A 255 5.59 15.81 4.26
CA LEU A 255 5.81 14.80 3.23
C LEU A 255 7.28 14.85 2.81
N PHE A 256 7.95 13.69 2.82
CA PHE A 256 9.30 13.53 2.31
C PHE A 256 9.32 12.46 1.21
N VAL A 257 9.38 12.90 -0.05
CA VAL A 257 9.13 12.03 -1.21
C VAL A 257 10.36 11.95 -2.11
N ARG A 258 10.92 10.75 -2.26
CA ARG A 258 12.29 10.61 -2.78
C ARG A 258 12.41 9.78 -4.07
N GLY A 259 11.40 9.00 -4.42
CA GLY A 259 11.43 8.14 -5.61
C GLY A 259 10.06 7.85 -6.21
N GLY A 260 10.07 7.25 -7.39
CA GLY A 260 8.88 6.86 -8.14
C GLY A 260 8.12 8.05 -8.73
N THR A 261 6.83 7.89 -8.96
CA THR A 261 5.97 9.00 -9.39
C THR A 261 4.58 8.86 -8.77
N GLY A 262 3.81 9.94 -8.74
CA GLY A 262 2.58 9.95 -7.98
C GLY A 262 1.86 11.28 -7.99
N VAL A 263 0.85 11.35 -7.13
CA VAL A 263 0.06 12.56 -6.91
C VAL A 263 -0.02 12.88 -5.42
N ALA A 264 0.05 14.16 -5.08
CA ALA A 264 -0.33 14.61 -3.74
C ALA A 264 -1.20 15.86 -3.81
N PHE A 265 -2.42 15.80 -3.28
CA PHE A 265 -3.36 16.90 -3.46
C PHE A 265 -4.40 17.01 -2.35
N ASN A 266 -5.00 18.19 -2.21
CA ASN A 266 -6.05 18.47 -1.23
C ASN A 266 -5.66 18.10 0.22
N ASN A 267 -4.36 18.01 0.54
CA ASN A 267 -3.93 17.80 1.92
C ASN A 267 -3.97 19.13 2.67
N THR A 268 -4.44 19.08 3.91
CA THR A 268 -4.44 20.22 4.83
C THR A 268 -3.38 20.02 5.90
N PHE A 269 -2.41 20.92 5.96
CA PHE A 269 -1.36 20.98 6.97
C PHE A 269 -1.65 22.15 7.91
N THR A 270 -1.60 21.89 9.21
CA THR A 270 -1.82 22.89 10.26
C THR A 270 -0.67 22.85 11.25
N GLY A 271 -0.35 24.02 11.84
CA GLY A 271 0.69 24.15 12.85
C GLY A 271 2.05 24.59 12.31
N PRO A 272 3.09 24.56 13.17
CA PRO A 272 4.40 25.16 12.88
C PRO A 272 5.30 24.19 12.09
N TRP A 273 4.92 23.91 10.85
CA TRP A 273 5.79 23.23 9.90
C TRP A 273 6.96 24.13 9.48
N ASN A 274 8.12 23.53 9.25
CA ASN A 274 9.26 24.29 8.75
C ASN A 274 9.00 24.90 7.36
N SER A 275 9.81 25.89 6.98
CA SER A 275 9.63 26.65 5.74
C SER A 275 9.85 25.86 4.46
N GLU A 276 10.37 24.63 4.53
CA GLU A 276 10.56 23.78 3.35
C GLU A 276 9.25 23.17 2.83
N GLY A 277 8.25 23.01 3.70
CA GLY A 277 6.98 22.39 3.33
C GLY A 277 7.16 20.93 2.87
N ILE A 278 6.57 20.58 1.73
CA ILE A 278 6.75 19.26 1.10
C ILE A 278 8.16 19.18 0.53
N VAL A 279 8.92 18.15 0.88
CA VAL A 279 10.31 17.99 0.41
C VAL A 279 10.40 16.83 -0.56
N LEU A 280 11.02 17.08 -1.71
CA LEU A 280 11.41 16.05 -2.66
C LEU A 280 12.93 16.04 -2.81
N ASP A 281 13.50 14.86 -2.81
CA ASP A 281 14.92 14.66 -3.12
C ASP A 281 15.11 13.39 -3.95
N ASN A 282 16.36 13.07 -4.26
CA ASN A 282 16.77 11.75 -4.67
C ASN A 282 18.05 11.44 -3.92
N VAL A 283 18.13 10.31 -3.21
CA VAL A 283 19.32 10.01 -2.37
C VAL A 283 20.61 10.06 -3.17
N ARG A 284 20.56 9.60 -4.44
CA ARG A 284 21.71 9.54 -5.34
C ARG A 284 22.21 10.91 -5.80
N ASP A 285 21.49 11.99 -5.53
CA ASP A 285 21.95 13.37 -5.78
C ASP A 285 22.93 13.85 -4.70
N SER A 286 22.94 13.21 -3.54
CA SER A 286 23.72 13.65 -2.37
C SER A 286 24.71 12.59 -1.87
N THR A 287 24.48 11.32 -2.18
CA THR A 287 25.35 10.21 -1.76
C THR A 287 25.31 9.06 -2.74
N SER A 288 26.33 8.21 -2.70
CA SER A 288 26.38 6.96 -3.46
C SER A 288 25.47 5.88 -2.87
N ALA A 289 24.75 5.13 -3.71
CA ALA A 289 23.83 4.05 -3.30
C ALA A 289 24.34 2.66 -3.74
N GLY A 290 25.35 2.13 -3.04
CA GLY A 290 25.94 0.83 -3.36
C GLY A 290 26.43 0.75 -4.81
N ALA A 291 26.12 -0.34 -5.51
CA ALA A 291 26.51 -0.52 -6.91
C ALA A 291 25.86 0.49 -7.88
N ALA A 292 24.78 1.16 -7.47
CA ALA A 292 24.16 2.21 -8.27
C ALA A 292 25.02 3.48 -8.33
N GLY A 293 25.93 3.70 -7.38
CA GLY A 293 26.75 4.90 -7.32
C GLY A 293 25.93 6.17 -7.02
N SER A 294 26.62 7.31 -7.07
CA SER A 294 25.98 8.63 -7.17
C SER A 294 25.34 8.81 -8.54
N CYS A 295 24.35 9.69 -8.64
CA CYS A 295 23.78 10.12 -9.91
C CYS A 295 24.50 11.37 -10.38
N ASP A 296 25.71 11.20 -10.89
CA ASP A 296 26.56 12.29 -11.38
C ASP A 296 26.87 12.16 -12.88
N GLY A 297 26.32 11.11 -13.52
CA GLY A 297 26.55 10.73 -14.90
C GLY A 297 27.70 9.74 -15.10
N GLY A 298 28.47 9.43 -14.06
CA GLY A 298 29.47 8.36 -14.09
C GLY A 298 28.88 6.97 -13.88
N SER A 299 27.70 6.87 -13.26
CA SER A 299 27.03 5.58 -13.07
C SER A 299 26.40 5.09 -14.37
N SER A 300 26.54 3.80 -14.64
CA SER A 300 25.91 3.16 -15.79
C SER A 300 24.38 3.08 -15.66
N TRP A 301 23.82 3.33 -14.46
CA TRP A 301 22.37 3.34 -14.21
C TRP A 301 21.72 4.70 -14.52
N ASP A 302 22.54 5.73 -14.71
CA ASP A 302 22.10 7.08 -15.01
C ASP A 302 21.62 7.19 -16.45
N GLY A 303 20.55 7.95 -16.65
CA GLY A 303 19.97 8.11 -17.98
C GLY A 303 20.86 8.91 -18.93
N ASN A 304 21.67 9.85 -18.40
CA ASN A 304 22.61 10.68 -19.15
C ASN A 304 22.02 11.24 -20.46
N THR A 305 20.80 11.77 -20.39
CA THR A 305 20.18 12.42 -21.55
C THR A 305 21.10 13.51 -22.05
N ALA A 306 21.22 13.68 -23.37
CA ALA A 306 22.15 14.63 -23.98
C ALA A 306 22.11 16.02 -23.30
N GLY A 307 23.26 16.45 -22.78
CA GLY A 307 23.42 17.72 -22.06
C GLY A 307 22.97 17.71 -20.60
N GLN A 308 22.61 16.56 -20.03
CA GLN A 308 22.12 16.42 -18.66
C GLN A 308 22.81 15.22 -17.97
N SER A 309 23.97 15.48 -17.36
CA SER A 309 24.69 14.47 -16.56
C SER A 309 23.78 13.90 -15.49
N GLY A 310 23.78 12.57 -15.34
CA GLY A 310 22.93 11.86 -14.38
C GLY A 310 21.48 11.70 -14.83
N TRP A 311 20.87 12.73 -15.41
CA TRP A 311 19.41 12.76 -15.61
C TRP A 311 18.90 11.84 -16.74
N PRO A 312 17.77 11.13 -16.52
CA PRO A 312 17.17 10.91 -15.21
C PRO A 312 17.99 9.92 -14.36
N CYS A 313 18.09 10.19 -13.06
CA CYS A 313 18.56 9.22 -12.09
C CYS A 313 17.58 8.04 -12.03
N ARG A 314 18.11 6.83 -11.89
CA ARG A 314 17.29 5.63 -11.76
C ARG A 314 16.26 5.74 -10.63
N ASP A 315 15.00 5.46 -10.94
CA ASP A 315 13.87 5.43 -10.01
C ASP A 315 13.54 6.79 -9.34
N GLN A 316 14.07 7.90 -9.86
CA GLN A 316 13.79 9.24 -9.32
C GLN A 316 12.33 9.67 -9.50
N ILE A 317 11.99 10.80 -8.85
CA ILE A 317 10.73 11.50 -9.08
C ILE A 317 10.48 11.75 -10.57
N GLY A 318 9.29 11.39 -11.02
CA GLY A 318 8.82 11.60 -12.40
C GLY A 318 9.24 10.49 -13.39
N ARG A 319 9.87 9.42 -12.90
CA ARG A 319 10.15 8.21 -13.68
C ARG A 319 9.13 7.13 -13.44
N SER A 320 8.84 6.38 -14.49
CA SER A 320 7.88 5.29 -14.48
C SER A 320 8.41 4.10 -15.28
N THR A 321 7.51 3.42 -16.00
CA THR A 321 7.69 2.05 -16.50
C THR A 321 9.02 1.84 -17.22
N ASP A 322 9.76 0.83 -16.77
CA ASP A 322 10.95 0.33 -17.47
C ASP A 322 10.51 -0.23 -18.84
N GLN A 323 11.18 0.15 -19.93
CA GLN A 323 10.80 -0.30 -21.28
C GLN A 323 10.85 -1.83 -21.46
N TRP A 324 11.65 -2.51 -20.65
CA TRP A 324 11.70 -3.97 -20.54
C TRP A 324 12.04 -4.39 -19.12
N LEU A 325 11.76 -5.66 -18.78
CA LEU A 325 12.08 -6.21 -17.47
C LEU A 325 13.59 -6.18 -17.22
N TRP A 326 13.98 -5.56 -16.11
CA TRP A 326 15.37 -5.56 -15.66
C TRP A 326 15.71 -6.88 -14.92
N THR A 327 16.30 -7.85 -15.64
CA THR A 327 16.70 -9.16 -15.09
C THR A 327 18.20 -9.36 -14.93
N SER A 328 19.04 -8.56 -15.60
CA SER A 328 20.50 -8.67 -15.60
C SER A 328 21.18 -7.34 -15.93
N GLY A 329 22.52 -7.33 -15.94
CA GLY A 329 23.34 -6.15 -16.25
C GLY A 329 23.15 -5.62 -17.68
N ASN A 330 23.66 -4.40 -17.88
CA ASN A 330 23.74 -3.58 -19.12
C ASN A 330 23.38 -4.25 -20.48
N PRO A 331 22.49 -3.66 -21.31
CA PRO A 331 21.83 -2.36 -21.12
C PRO A 331 20.69 -2.38 -20.11
N TYR A 332 20.71 -1.39 -19.23
CA TYR A 332 19.63 -1.18 -18.26
C TYR A 332 18.43 -0.57 -18.98
N PRO A 333 17.20 -0.99 -18.68
CA PRO A 333 16.03 -0.48 -19.37
C PRO A 333 15.89 1.04 -19.16
N PRO A 334 15.66 1.83 -20.21
CA PRO A 334 15.22 3.21 -20.06
C PRO A 334 13.89 3.28 -19.31
N GLN A 335 13.68 4.36 -18.57
CA GLN A 335 12.43 4.63 -17.85
C GLN A 335 11.57 5.65 -18.59
N ALA A 336 10.30 5.31 -18.77
CA ALA A 336 9.31 6.26 -19.28
C ALA A 336 9.25 7.50 -18.37
N SER A 337 9.04 8.66 -18.98
CA SER A 337 8.74 9.90 -18.26
C SER A 337 7.26 9.90 -17.89
N ASP A 338 6.95 10.02 -16.60
CA ASP A 338 5.58 10.19 -16.12
C ASP A 338 5.62 11.12 -14.91
N PRO A 339 5.49 12.44 -15.12
CA PRO A 339 5.75 13.42 -14.09
C PRO A 339 4.79 13.29 -12.90
N ALA A 340 5.31 13.54 -11.70
CA ALA A 340 4.49 13.64 -10.50
C ALA A 340 3.67 14.93 -10.52
N TYR A 341 2.56 14.98 -9.77
CA TYR A 341 1.73 16.18 -9.68
C TYR A 341 1.39 16.50 -8.23
N MET A 342 1.48 17.78 -7.87
CA MET A 342 1.05 18.25 -6.57
C MET A 342 0.20 19.50 -6.73
N TRP A 343 -1.02 19.50 -6.19
CA TRP A 343 -1.92 20.65 -6.31
C TRP A 343 -2.82 20.80 -5.09
N ASN A 344 -3.22 22.04 -4.80
CA ASN A 344 -4.18 22.35 -3.73
C ASN A 344 -3.81 21.77 -2.35
N ASN A 345 -2.51 21.73 -2.04
CA ASN A 345 -2.03 21.36 -0.72
C ASN A 345 -1.85 22.64 0.11
N LYS A 346 -2.48 22.71 1.29
CA LYS A 346 -2.57 23.97 2.05
C LYS A 346 -1.88 23.87 3.40
N LEU A 347 -0.93 24.76 3.68
CA LEU A 347 -0.38 25.00 5.01
C LEU A 347 -1.02 26.24 5.64
N ASN A 348 -1.75 26.05 6.75
CA ASN A 348 -2.44 27.12 7.47
C ASN A 348 -3.30 27.99 6.53
N GLY A 349 -4.00 27.35 5.58
CA GLY A 349 -4.89 27.99 4.60
C GLY A 349 -4.22 28.53 3.34
N SER A 350 -2.89 28.64 3.29
CA SER A 350 -2.14 29.08 2.09
C SER A 350 -1.51 27.90 1.37
N ASP A 351 -1.14 28.05 0.09
CA ASP A 351 -0.40 26.98 -0.61
C ASP A 351 0.88 26.62 0.15
N ILE A 352 1.07 25.33 0.42
CA ILE A 352 2.30 24.85 1.03
C ILE A 352 3.45 24.95 0.02
N ARG A 353 4.62 25.34 0.50
CA ARG A 353 5.84 25.26 -0.32
C ARG A 353 6.13 23.81 -0.70
N VAL A 354 6.57 23.60 -1.93
CA VAL A 354 7.22 22.37 -2.36
C VAL A 354 8.69 22.67 -2.62
N THR A 355 9.58 21.99 -1.91
CA THR A 355 11.03 22.16 -2.00
C THR A 355 11.63 20.97 -2.74
N LEU A 356 12.26 21.26 -3.88
CA LEU A 356 13.05 20.30 -4.63
C LEU A 356 14.51 20.41 -4.19
N ARG A 357 15.07 19.32 -3.68
CA ARG A 357 16.49 19.19 -3.34
C ARG A 357 17.20 18.37 -4.41
N GLY A 358 18.47 18.69 -4.65
CA GLY A 358 19.26 18.10 -5.73
C GLY A 358 19.09 18.85 -7.05
N SER A 359 19.77 18.37 -8.10
CA SER A 359 19.85 19.03 -9.41
C SER A 359 19.00 18.36 -10.50
N HIS A 360 18.53 17.13 -10.26
CA HIS A 360 17.90 16.30 -11.28
C HIS A 360 16.39 16.42 -11.34
N ILE A 361 15.71 16.73 -10.24
CA ILE A 361 14.26 16.89 -10.22
C ILE A 361 13.91 18.34 -10.55
N ARG A 362 13.09 18.56 -11.59
CA ARG A 362 12.65 19.89 -12.00
C ARG A 362 11.14 20.01 -12.07
N ASP A 363 10.63 21.14 -11.56
CA ASP A 363 9.25 21.56 -11.79
C ASP A 363 9.02 21.85 -13.28
N GLY A 364 7.82 21.55 -13.77
CA GLY A 364 7.45 21.59 -15.18
C GLY A 364 8.03 20.44 -16.04
N ARG A 365 8.74 19.47 -15.44
CA ARG A 365 9.33 18.34 -16.16
C ARG A 365 9.19 17.00 -15.46
N ASP A 366 9.74 16.87 -14.25
CA ASP A 366 9.70 15.63 -13.46
C ASP A 366 8.54 15.66 -12.46
N ILE A 367 8.15 16.87 -12.08
CA ILE A 367 7.00 17.16 -11.23
C ILE A 367 6.30 18.42 -11.77
N PHE A 368 5.00 18.54 -11.54
CA PHE A 368 4.24 19.77 -11.73
C PHE A 368 3.67 20.23 -10.39
N ILE A 369 4.08 21.43 -9.95
CA ILE A 369 3.66 22.03 -8.68
C ILE A 369 2.60 23.09 -8.95
N ASN A 370 1.41 22.92 -8.37
CA ASN A 370 0.26 23.82 -8.51
C ASN A 370 -0.16 24.10 -9.97
N ALA A 371 0.12 23.16 -10.89
CA ALA A 371 -0.32 23.23 -12.30
C ALA A 371 -1.73 22.64 -12.53
N GLY A 372 -2.45 22.31 -11.45
CA GLY A 372 -3.75 21.63 -11.50
C GLY A 372 -3.65 20.10 -11.45
N PRO A 373 -4.79 19.40 -11.64
CA PRO A 373 -4.85 17.95 -11.58
C PRO A 373 -4.00 17.28 -12.67
N LYS A 374 -3.39 16.14 -12.34
CA LYS A 374 -2.69 15.31 -13.32
C LYS A 374 -3.63 14.91 -14.47
N PRO A 375 -3.28 15.18 -15.74
CA PRO A 375 -4.11 14.80 -16.88
C PRO A 375 -4.40 13.29 -16.91
N GLY A 376 -5.67 12.93 -17.08
CA GLY A 376 -6.11 11.53 -17.15
C GLY A 376 -6.15 10.79 -15.80
N TYR A 377 -5.69 11.39 -14.71
CA TYR A 377 -5.77 10.78 -13.39
C TYR A 377 -7.18 10.89 -12.80
N LYS A 378 -7.67 9.80 -12.24
CA LYS A 378 -8.89 9.75 -11.42
C LYS A 378 -8.55 9.00 -10.13
N PRO A 379 -8.84 9.57 -8.94
CA PRO A 379 -8.70 8.83 -7.69
C PRO A 379 -9.52 7.54 -7.72
N TYR A 380 -8.98 6.47 -7.16
CA TYR A 380 -9.73 5.23 -6.99
C TYR A 380 -10.94 5.45 -6.09
N THR A 381 -11.97 4.60 -6.24
CA THR A 381 -13.21 4.75 -5.49
C THR A 381 -12.98 4.85 -3.98
N TYR A 382 -13.75 5.71 -3.32
CA TYR A 382 -13.75 5.89 -1.87
C TYR A 382 -15.20 5.82 -1.35
N PRO A 383 -15.46 5.08 -0.24
CA PRO A 383 -14.51 4.22 0.47
C PRO A 383 -13.97 3.08 -0.41
N HIS A 384 -12.83 2.51 -0.04
CA HIS A 384 -12.25 1.40 -0.78
C HIS A 384 -13.24 0.21 -0.78
N PRO A 385 -13.41 -0.56 -1.88
CA PRO A 385 -14.43 -1.62 -1.96
C PRO A 385 -14.31 -2.73 -0.91
N LEU A 386 -13.09 -2.96 -0.38
CA LEU A 386 -12.87 -3.89 0.74
C LEU A 386 -13.57 -3.46 2.03
N GLN A 387 -14.00 -2.19 2.17
CA GLN A 387 -14.81 -1.75 3.31
C GLN A 387 -16.16 -2.48 3.38
N ASN A 388 -16.76 -2.81 2.23
CA ASN A 388 -18.11 -3.37 2.12
C ASN A 388 -18.12 -4.92 2.02
N GLY A 389 -17.08 -5.60 2.51
CA GLY A 389 -17.00 -7.07 2.50
C GLY A 389 -16.63 -7.69 1.15
N GLY A 390 -16.16 -6.88 0.19
CA GLY A 390 -15.83 -7.31 -1.18
C GLY A 390 -14.54 -8.11 -1.30
N GLY A 391 -14.54 -9.37 -0.85
CA GLY A 391 -13.48 -10.35 -1.13
C GLY A 391 -13.43 -10.85 -2.58
N THR A 392 -14.20 -10.26 -3.50
CA THR A 392 -14.13 -10.57 -4.93
C THR A 392 -13.22 -9.56 -5.61
N VAL A 393 -11.97 -9.96 -5.87
CA VAL A 393 -11.08 -9.29 -6.80
C VAL A 393 -11.84 -9.09 -8.13
N PRO A 394 -11.96 -7.88 -8.68
CA PRO A 394 -12.53 -7.69 -10.00
C PRO A 394 -11.70 -8.49 -11.01
N VAL A 395 -12.34 -9.43 -11.72
CA VAL A 395 -11.71 -10.08 -12.87
C VAL A 395 -11.41 -8.99 -13.90
N PRO A 396 -10.18 -8.88 -14.44
CA PRO A 396 -9.88 -7.88 -15.45
C PRO A 396 -10.82 -8.07 -16.64
N VAL A 397 -11.57 -7.01 -16.98
CA VAL A 397 -12.38 -6.97 -18.19
C VAL A 397 -11.41 -7.03 -19.37
N PRO A 398 -11.48 -8.04 -20.26
CA PRO A 398 -10.66 -8.07 -21.46
C PRO A 398 -10.95 -6.80 -22.27
N SER A 399 -9.90 -6.08 -22.66
CA SER A 399 -10.03 -4.97 -23.60
C SER A 399 -10.71 -5.46 -24.88
N ALA A 400 -11.75 -4.75 -25.33
CA ALA A 400 -12.43 -5.06 -26.58
C ALA A 400 -11.42 -5.15 -27.74
N PRO A 401 -11.48 -6.19 -28.58
CA PRO A 401 -10.54 -6.33 -29.69
C PRO A 401 -10.69 -5.14 -30.65
N SER A 402 -9.57 -4.45 -30.89
CA SER A 402 -9.49 -3.21 -31.68
C SER A 402 -9.56 -3.43 -33.20
N SER A 403 -10.26 -4.46 -33.67
CA SER A 403 -10.34 -4.75 -35.11
C SER A 403 -11.60 -5.55 -35.46
N LEU A 404 -12.75 -4.90 -35.43
CA LEU A 404 -13.89 -5.31 -36.25
C LEU A 404 -13.97 -4.34 -37.45
N ARG A 405 -13.30 -4.69 -38.55
CA ARG A 405 -13.66 -4.13 -39.87
C ARG A 405 -14.84 -4.94 -40.36
N ILE A 406 -16.03 -4.35 -40.33
CA ILE A 406 -17.16 -4.85 -41.08
C ILE A 406 -16.85 -4.54 -42.56
N GLN A 407 -16.68 -5.60 -43.37
CA GLN A 407 -16.76 -5.52 -44.82
C GLN A 407 -18.22 -5.67 -45.24
#